data_AF-A0A2S5QXJ2-F1
#
_entry.id   AF-A0A2S5QXJ2-F1
#
_cell.length_a   1.000
_cell.length_b   1.000
_cell.length_c   1.000
_cell.angle_alpha   90.00
_cell.angle_beta   90.00
_cell.angle_gamma   90.00
#
_symmetry.space_group_name_H-M   'P 1'
#
loop_
_entity.id
_entity.type
_entity.pdbx_description
1 polymer ?
#
loop_
_entity_poly.entity_id
_entity_poly.type
_entity_poly.pdbx_seq_one_letter_code
_entity_poly.pdbx_strand_id
1 'polypeptide(L)'
;MKFRNVWKQLKTSQKDSLKAILLVLIAYMIVLKINLAEMLAEKLEAYEEFQLDEVPFLLLFVAIALAWFAWRRMNEQIKEMALRKLAEEKSEKLLLENKSLTQHILKVQEYERLELARDLHDDIGQYLLAIRLDASTLALNDGVDNPARRILSNAGHIQSMARSLMRRLRPAPTNSKSCVDGIHLMVQEWQEQQPNIDVVLHIQDGVALFSEQCAKQYRVISEQVSVTLYRFVQESLTNIAKHAQANHVDISLNLVDSKTDNDAQYLCLEIKDDGNGFDGQTISSGMGMIGMRERICAVGGEFFVSNNTPKGLIVCAKIPIHIACAE
;
A
#
# COMPACT_ATOMS: atom_id res chain seq x y z
N MET A 1 35.23 38.94 -2.87
CA MET A 1 34.41 37.91 -2.18
C MET A 1 32.92 38.28 -2.04
N LYS A 2 32.54 39.54 -1.81
CA LYS A 2 31.12 39.97 -1.63
C LYS A 2 30.20 39.80 -2.86
N PHE A 3 30.69 40.02 -4.08
CA PHE A 3 29.87 39.98 -5.31
C PHE A 3 29.29 38.59 -5.65
N ARG A 4 30.04 37.53 -5.37
CA ARG A 4 29.68 36.14 -5.72
C ARG A 4 28.56 35.59 -4.81
N ASN A 5 28.45 36.10 -3.59
CA ASN A 5 27.37 35.76 -2.64
C ASN A 5 26.07 36.49 -2.98
N VAL A 6 26.14 37.77 -3.36
CA VAL A 6 24.98 38.54 -3.85
C VAL A 6 24.44 37.94 -5.15
N TRP A 7 25.32 37.52 -6.07
CA TRP A 7 24.90 36.87 -7.31
C TRP A 7 24.15 35.57 -7.07
N LYS A 8 24.50 34.77 -6.06
CA LYS A 8 23.77 33.53 -5.76
C LYS A 8 22.36 33.80 -5.21
N GLN A 9 22.17 34.87 -4.43
CA GLN A 9 20.89 35.22 -3.80
C GLN A 9 19.86 35.87 -4.73
N LEU A 10 20.29 36.40 -5.89
CA LEU A 10 19.37 37.02 -6.85
C LEU A 10 18.46 35.97 -7.51
N LYS A 11 17.16 36.29 -7.59
CA LYS A 11 16.19 35.51 -8.38
C LYS A 11 16.64 35.47 -9.84
N THR A 12 16.32 34.39 -10.56
CA THR A 12 16.66 34.21 -11.97
C THR A 12 16.27 35.42 -12.82
N SER A 13 15.09 35.99 -12.59
CA SER A 13 14.65 37.23 -13.27
C SER A 13 15.60 38.41 -13.07
N GLN A 14 16.13 38.62 -11.86
CA GLN A 14 17.05 39.73 -11.57
C GLN A 14 18.42 39.52 -12.22
N LYS A 15 18.89 38.26 -12.30
CA LYS A 15 20.12 37.90 -13.02
C LYS A 15 20.00 38.19 -14.51
N ASP A 16 18.81 37.98 -15.07
CA ASP A 16 18.58 38.17 -16.50
C ASP A 16 18.42 39.64 -16.88
N SER A 17 17.77 40.44 -16.03
CA SER A 17 17.79 41.91 -16.18
C SER A 17 19.22 42.46 -16.10
N LEU A 18 20.04 41.96 -15.17
CA LEU A 18 21.46 42.34 -15.06
C LEU A 18 22.26 41.96 -16.32
N LYS A 19 22.02 40.77 -16.89
CA LYS A 19 22.66 40.35 -18.15
C LYS A 19 22.23 41.22 -19.32
N ALA A 20 20.95 41.58 -19.43
CA ALA A 20 20.45 42.45 -20.48
C ALA A 20 21.07 43.85 -20.38
N ILE A 21 21.12 44.44 -19.17
CA ILE A 21 21.79 45.73 -18.91
C ILE A 21 23.28 45.65 -19.27
N LEU A 22 23.95 44.56 -18.88
CA LEU A 22 25.37 44.35 -19.21
C LEU A 22 25.60 44.25 -20.71
N LEU A 23 24.72 43.56 -21.45
CA LEU A 23 24.78 43.47 -22.92
C LEU A 23 24.64 44.84 -23.57
N VAL A 24 23.71 45.68 -23.07
CA VAL A 24 23.51 47.06 -23.56
C VAL A 24 24.75 47.91 -23.31
N LEU A 25 25.33 47.82 -22.11
CA LEU A 25 26.55 48.55 -21.77
C LEU A 25 27.75 48.10 -22.60
N ILE A 26 27.90 46.79 -22.84
CA ILE A 26 28.98 46.26 -23.67
C ILE A 26 28.82 46.71 -25.13
N ALA A 27 27.60 46.66 -25.67
CA ALA A 27 27.33 47.14 -27.02
C ALA A 27 27.60 48.64 -27.15
N TYR A 28 27.20 49.45 -26.17
CA TYR A 28 27.51 50.88 -26.11
C TYR A 28 29.02 51.14 -26.10
N MET A 29 29.78 50.39 -25.29
CA MET A 29 31.25 50.48 -25.25
C MET A 29 31.91 50.04 -26.56
N ILE A 30 31.30 49.11 -27.31
CA ILE A 30 31.78 48.67 -28.63
C ILE A 30 31.52 49.76 -29.68
N VAL A 31 30.34 50.40 -29.65
CA VAL A 31 30.02 51.55 -30.52
C VAL A 31 31.02 52.69 -30.28
N LEU A 32 31.32 53.01 -29.02
CA LEU A 32 32.32 54.02 -28.66
C LEU A 32 33.75 53.67 -29.12
N LYS A 33 34.07 52.37 -29.27
CA LYS A 33 35.42 51.90 -29.64
C LYS A 33 35.63 51.73 -31.13
N ILE A 34 34.57 51.51 -31.90
CA ILE A 34 34.65 51.37 -33.35
C ILE A 34 34.49 52.78 -33.92
N ASN A 35 35.53 53.32 -34.58
CA ASN A 35 35.52 54.58 -35.34
C ASN A 35 34.56 54.50 -36.56
N LEU A 36 33.31 54.09 -36.35
CA LEU A 36 32.24 54.23 -37.33
C LEU A 36 31.84 55.72 -37.47
N ALA A 37 32.17 56.53 -36.45
CA ALA A 37 31.99 57.97 -36.40
C ALA A 37 32.79 58.69 -37.49
N GLU A 38 34.07 58.36 -37.70
CA GLU A 38 34.89 59.03 -38.75
C GLU A 38 34.37 58.78 -40.17
N MET A 39 33.75 57.62 -40.43
CA MET A 39 33.25 57.28 -41.77
C MET A 39 31.87 57.89 -42.08
N LEU A 40 31.15 58.37 -41.07
CA LEU A 40 29.84 59.03 -41.18
C LEU A 40 29.91 60.55 -40.95
N ALA A 41 30.88 61.02 -40.15
CA ALA A 41 31.10 62.44 -39.85
C ALA A 41 31.40 63.28 -41.09
N GLU A 42 32.12 62.73 -42.08
CA GLU A 42 32.40 63.41 -43.36
C GLU A 42 31.12 63.73 -44.17
N LYS A 43 29.97 63.13 -43.83
CA LYS A 43 28.68 63.34 -44.51
C LYS A 43 27.64 64.11 -43.68
N LEU A 44 27.90 64.39 -42.41
CA LEU A 44 26.92 64.96 -41.46
C LEU A 44 27.44 66.19 -40.68
N GLU A 45 28.44 66.88 -41.21
CA GLU A 45 29.07 68.11 -40.65
C GLU A 45 28.09 69.27 -40.33
N ALA A 46 26.81 69.17 -40.72
CA ALA A 46 25.79 70.20 -40.48
C ALA A 46 24.96 70.02 -39.18
N TYR A 47 25.18 68.96 -38.39
CA TYR A 47 24.37 68.65 -37.20
C TYR A 47 25.22 68.29 -35.94
N GLU A 48 26.42 68.86 -35.81
CA GLU A 48 27.42 68.51 -34.78
C GLU A 48 27.10 68.92 -33.32
N GLU A 49 26.10 69.78 -33.06
CA GLU A 49 25.87 70.25 -31.67
C GLU A 49 25.14 69.24 -30.75
N PHE A 50 24.57 68.14 -31.28
CA PHE A 50 23.64 67.29 -30.51
C PHE A 50 23.97 65.79 -30.40
N GLN A 51 25.10 65.27 -30.91
CA GLN A 51 25.48 63.83 -30.80
C GLN A 51 24.30 62.85 -31.14
N LEU A 52 23.50 63.18 -32.16
CA LEU A 52 22.27 62.45 -32.52
C LEU A 52 22.50 61.13 -33.26
N ASP A 53 23.73 60.89 -33.68
CA ASP A 53 24.20 59.79 -34.51
C ASP A 53 24.36 58.45 -33.76
N GLU A 54 24.50 58.48 -32.43
CA GLU A 54 24.58 57.26 -31.60
C GLU A 54 23.21 56.77 -31.09
N VAL A 55 22.21 57.66 -31.03
CA VAL A 55 20.87 57.40 -30.47
C VAL A 55 20.13 56.27 -31.19
N PRO A 56 20.13 56.16 -32.54
CA PRO A 56 19.42 55.09 -33.24
C PRO A 56 19.94 53.68 -32.92
N PHE A 57 21.26 53.54 -32.76
CA PHE A 57 21.90 52.26 -32.46
C PHE A 57 21.60 51.80 -31.03
N LEU A 58 21.64 52.74 -30.07
CA LEU A 58 21.29 52.46 -28.68
C LEU A 58 19.82 52.02 -28.57
N LEU A 59 18.91 52.72 -29.25
CA LEU A 59 17.49 52.36 -29.29
C LEU A 59 17.27 50.97 -29.92
N LEU A 60 17.94 50.67 -31.03
CA LEU A 60 17.86 49.34 -31.66
C LEU A 60 18.32 48.23 -30.71
N PHE A 61 19.43 48.45 -30.00
CA PHE A 61 19.97 47.46 -29.09
C PHE A 61 19.06 47.22 -27.88
N VAL A 62 18.50 48.30 -27.30
CA VAL A 62 17.49 48.21 -26.24
C VAL A 62 16.25 47.46 -26.73
N ALA A 63 15.78 47.73 -27.96
CA ALA A 63 14.64 47.02 -28.54
C ALA A 63 14.92 45.51 -28.69
N ILE A 64 16.10 45.11 -29.16
CA ILE A 64 16.50 43.70 -29.26
C ILE A 64 16.59 43.05 -27.87
N ALA A 65 17.16 43.73 -26.88
CA ALA A 65 17.28 43.21 -25.52
C ALA A 65 15.89 43.01 -24.87
N LEU A 66 14.97 43.95 -25.07
CA LEU A 66 13.59 43.85 -24.60
C LEU A 66 12.82 42.74 -25.32
N ALA A 67 12.99 42.60 -26.64
CA ALA A 67 12.37 41.54 -27.42
C ALA A 67 12.87 40.15 -26.98
N TRP A 68 14.18 40.00 -26.77
CA TRP A 68 14.77 38.76 -26.24
C TRP A 68 14.26 38.46 -24.82
N PHE A 69 14.19 39.45 -23.95
CA PHE A 69 13.67 39.30 -22.59
C PHE A 69 12.19 38.88 -22.59
N ALA A 70 11.37 39.52 -23.43
CA ALA A 70 9.95 39.19 -23.59
C ALA A 70 9.76 37.77 -24.14
N TRP A 71 10.50 37.41 -25.19
CA TRP A 71 10.47 36.06 -25.76
C TRP A 71 10.85 35.00 -24.74
N ARG A 72 11.93 35.24 -23.98
CA ARG A 72 12.35 34.33 -22.91
C ARG A 72 11.30 34.20 -21.80
N ARG A 73 10.73 35.32 -21.36
CA ARG A 73 9.71 35.34 -20.31
C ARG A 73 8.46 34.57 -20.73
N MET A 74 8.04 34.73 -21.97
CA MET A 74 6.91 34.00 -22.55
C MET A 74 7.19 32.50 -22.58
N ASN A 75 8.39 32.10 -23.00
CA ASN A 75 8.78 30.68 -23.01
C ASN A 75 8.83 30.06 -21.61
N GLU A 76 9.27 30.80 -20.59
CA GLU A 76 9.24 30.34 -19.20
C GLU A 76 7.80 30.15 -18.69
N GLN A 77 6.90 31.09 -18.98
CA GLN A 77 5.49 30.99 -18.59
C GLN A 77 4.76 29.84 -19.29
N ILE A 78 5.04 29.62 -20.58
CA ILE A 78 4.48 28.49 -21.33
C ILE A 78 4.90 27.16 -20.71
N LYS A 79 6.17 27.03 -20.30
CA LYS A 79 6.66 25.82 -19.61
C LYS A 79 6.00 25.63 -18.26
N GLU A 80 5.86 26.69 -17.45
CA GLU A 80 5.17 26.61 -16.16
C GLU A 80 3.71 26.22 -16.32
N MET A 81 2.99 26.78 -17.30
CA MET A 81 1.60 26.42 -17.57
C MET A 81 1.46 24.97 -18.04
N ALA A 82 2.36 24.49 -18.90
CA ALA A 82 2.36 23.11 -19.34
C ALA A 82 2.58 22.14 -18.17
N LEU A 83 3.52 22.44 -17.27
CA LEU A 83 3.76 21.65 -16.06
C LEU A 83 2.56 21.66 -15.11
N ARG A 84 1.90 22.81 -14.93
CA ARG A 84 0.69 22.91 -14.09
C ARG A 84 -0.46 22.08 -14.66
N LYS A 85 -0.72 22.17 -15.97
CA LYS A 85 -1.77 21.35 -16.61
C LYS A 85 -1.51 19.85 -16.45
N LEU A 86 -0.27 19.40 -16.65
CA LEU A 86 0.09 18.00 -16.43
C LEU A 86 -0.10 17.57 -14.97
N ALA A 87 0.22 18.45 -14.01
CA ALA A 87 0.01 18.16 -12.59
C ALA A 87 -1.49 18.09 -12.24
N GLU A 88 -2.31 18.98 -12.80
CA GLU A 88 -3.77 18.99 -12.63
C GLU A 88 -4.39 17.72 -13.22
N GLU A 89 -4.06 17.35 -14.46
CA GLU A 89 -4.54 16.11 -15.10
C GLU A 89 -4.16 14.87 -14.29
N LYS A 90 -2.91 14.82 -13.79
CA LYS A 90 -2.46 13.70 -12.94
C LYS A 90 -3.24 13.66 -11.62
N SER A 91 -3.49 14.81 -11.00
CA SER A 91 -4.27 14.89 -9.76
C SER A 91 -5.73 14.46 -9.98
N GLU A 92 -6.33 14.85 -11.10
CA GLU A 92 -7.70 14.45 -11.45
C GLU A 92 -7.79 12.94 -11.68
N LYS A 93 -6.83 12.36 -12.42
CA LYS A 93 -6.76 10.92 -12.64
C LYS A 93 -6.66 10.14 -11.32
N LEU A 94 -5.77 10.57 -10.42
CA LEU A 94 -5.62 9.96 -9.10
C LEU A 94 -6.90 10.07 -8.25
N LEU A 95 -7.60 11.20 -8.32
CA LEU A 95 -8.89 11.38 -7.64
C LEU A 95 -9.96 10.42 -8.17
N LEU A 96 -10.02 10.21 -9.49
CA LEU A 96 -10.96 9.27 -10.11
C LEU A 96 -10.62 7.82 -9.73
N GLU A 97 -9.35 7.44 -9.76
CA GLU A 97 -8.89 6.12 -9.32
C GLU A 97 -9.24 5.88 -7.84
N ASN A 98 -8.97 6.86 -6.97
CA ASN A 98 -9.27 6.74 -5.54
C ASN A 98 -10.78 6.61 -5.26
N LYS A 99 -11.61 7.38 -5.98
CA LYS A 99 -13.08 7.25 -5.91
C LYS A 99 -13.55 5.87 -6.37
N SER A 100 -12.98 5.34 -7.45
CA SER A 100 -13.32 4.02 -7.98
C SER A 100 -12.96 2.91 -6.98
N LEU A 101 -11.76 2.97 -6.39
CA LEU A 101 -11.32 2.04 -5.35
C LEU A 101 -12.22 2.11 -4.12
N THR A 102 -12.57 3.31 -3.66
CA THR A 102 -13.48 3.51 -2.52
C THR A 102 -14.86 2.90 -2.80
N GLN A 103 -15.41 3.13 -4.00
CA GLN A 103 -16.69 2.52 -4.41
C GLN A 103 -16.60 1.00 -4.49
N HIS A 104 -15.47 0.46 -4.95
CA HIS A 104 -15.26 -0.98 -5.00
C HIS A 104 -15.21 -1.59 -3.59
N ILE A 105 -14.47 -0.98 -2.66
CA ILE A 105 -14.41 -1.40 -1.25
C ILE A 105 -15.82 -1.39 -0.62
N LEU A 106 -16.59 -0.31 -0.84
CA LEU A 106 -17.96 -0.23 -0.31
C LEU A 106 -18.86 -1.32 -0.88
N LYS A 107 -18.75 -1.64 -2.18
CA LYS A 107 -19.49 -2.75 -2.80
C LYS A 107 -19.10 -4.10 -2.23
N VAL A 108 -17.81 -4.34 -2.01
CA VAL A 108 -17.31 -5.59 -1.41
C VAL A 108 -17.81 -5.72 0.02
N GLN A 109 -17.76 -4.64 0.82
CA GLN A 109 -18.31 -4.64 2.18
C GLN A 109 -19.81 -4.90 2.22
N GLU A 110 -20.58 -4.29 1.32
CA GLU A 110 -22.03 -4.52 1.26
C GLU A 110 -22.35 -5.95 0.84
N TYR A 111 -21.60 -6.50 -0.13
CA TYR A 111 -21.73 -7.89 -0.53
C TYR A 111 -21.44 -8.84 0.64
N GLU A 112 -20.32 -8.64 1.34
CA GLU A 112 -19.94 -9.45 2.51
C GLU A 112 -21.00 -9.34 3.62
N ARG A 113 -21.56 -8.15 3.85
CA ARG A 113 -22.62 -7.96 4.84
C ARG A 113 -23.92 -8.69 4.45
N LEU A 114 -24.29 -8.66 3.17
CA LEU A 114 -25.47 -9.35 2.67
C LEU A 114 -25.30 -10.87 2.69
N GLU A 115 -24.11 -11.37 2.33
CA GLU A 115 -23.74 -12.79 2.40
C GLU A 115 -23.77 -13.28 3.85
N LEU A 116 -23.15 -12.54 4.77
CA LEU A 116 -23.18 -12.85 6.20
C LEU A 116 -24.62 -12.84 6.76
N ALA A 117 -25.45 -11.88 6.36
CA ALA A 117 -26.85 -11.83 6.79
C ALA A 117 -27.65 -13.04 6.27
N ARG A 118 -27.37 -13.49 5.05
CA ARG A 118 -28.03 -14.65 4.44
C ARG A 118 -27.61 -15.96 5.11
N ASP A 119 -26.31 -16.20 5.26
CA ASP A 119 -25.78 -17.37 5.96
C ASP A 119 -26.34 -17.44 7.40
N LEU A 120 -26.38 -16.30 8.08
CA LEU A 120 -26.90 -16.19 9.44
C LEU A 120 -28.41 -16.45 9.48
N HIS A 121 -29.20 -15.92 8.54
CA HIS A 121 -30.65 -16.14 8.50
C HIS A 121 -31.00 -17.60 8.16
N ASP A 122 -30.37 -18.16 7.12
CA ASP A 122 -30.69 -19.49 6.60
C ASP A 122 -30.30 -20.57 7.62
N ASP A 123 -29.10 -20.47 8.19
CA ASP A 123 -28.61 -21.50 9.10
C ASP A 123 -29.18 -21.37 10.51
N ILE A 124 -29.22 -20.17 11.11
CA ILE A 124 -29.81 -19.98 12.44
C ILE A 124 -31.32 -20.24 12.39
N GLY A 125 -32.00 -19.84 11.30
CA GLY A 125 -33.42 -20.07 11.11
C GLY A 125 -33.79 -21.56 11.13
N GLN A 126 -32.99 -22.40 10.47
CA GLN A 126 -33.19 -23.86 10.46
C GLN A 126 -33.05 -24.48 11.86
N TYR A 127 -32.00 -24.13 12.59
CA TYR A 127 -31.81 -24.65 13.94
C TYR A 127 -32.86 -24.13 14.94
N LEU A 128 -33.26 -22.86 14.84
CA LEU A 128 -34.34 -22.31 15.68
C LEU A 128 -35.69 -22.97 15.41
N LEU A 129 -35.99 -23.28 14.14
CA LEU A 129 -37.18 -24.03 13.78
C LEU A 129 -37.15 -25.45 14.35
N ALA A 130 -36.01 -26.14 14.25
CA ALA A 130 -35.82 -27.48 14.80
C ALA A 130 -35.98 -27.47 16.34
N ILE A 131 -35.38 -26.49 17.03
CA ILE A 131 -35.57 -26.28 18.47
C ILE A 131 -37.05 -26.07 18.82
N ARG A 132 -37.78 -25.25 18.06
CA ARG A 132 -39.21 -24.97 18.30
C ARG A 132 -40.09 -26.21 18.11
N LEU A 133 -39.82 -27.02 17.10
CA LEU A 133 -40.53 -28.27 16.86
C LEU A 133 -40.27 -29.27 18.00
N ASP A 134 -39.00 -29.42 18.41
CA ASP A 134 -38.61 -30.33 19.47
C ASP A 134 -39.15 -29.89 20.84
N ALA A 135 -39.15 -28.58 21.12
CA ALA A 135 -39.76 -28.02 22.32
C ALA A 135 -41.28 -28.22 22.34
N SER A 136 -41.95 -28.08 21.20
CA SER A 136 -43.39 -28.38 21.07
C SER A 136 -43.68 -29.85 21.37
N THR A 137 -42.80 -30.77 20.97
CA THR A 137 -42.97 -32.20 21.28
C THR A 137 -42.81 -32.52 22.76
N LEU A 138 -41.96 -31.80 23.50
CA LEU A 138 -41.87 -31.90 24.96
C LEU A 138 -43.11 -31.33 25.66
N ALA A 139 -43.68 -30.24 25.14
CA ALA A 139 -44.88 -29.64 25.72
C ALA A 139 -46.14 -30.51 25.55
N LEU A 140 -46.12 -31.45 24.59
CA LEU A 140 -47.26 -32.30 24.23
C LEU A 140 -47.17 -33.74 24.79
N ASN A 141 -46.00 -34.20 25.27
CA ASN A 141 -45.79 -35.57 25.76
C ASN A 141 -44.85 -35.63 26.98
N ASP A 142 -45.07 -36.58 27.90
CA ASP A 142 -44.24 -36.80 29.11
C ASP A 142 -42.86 -37.48 28.84
N GLY A 143 -42.51 -37.74 27.57
CA GLY A 143 -41.26 -38.37 27.17
C GLY A 143 -40.13 -37.35 26.98
N VAL A 144 -39.39 -37.04 28.04
CA VAL A 144 -38.48 -35.88 28.08
C VAL A 144 -37.12 -36.12 27.39
N ASP A 145 -36.65 -37.36 27.32
CA ASP A 145 -35.22 -37.63 27.15
C ASP A 145 -34.68 -37.39 25.72
N ASN A 146 -35.47 -37.69 24.68
CA ASN A 146 -35.02 -37.60 23.28
C ASN A 146 -35.15 -36.18 22.69
N PRO A 147 -36.28 -35.47 22.84
CA PRO A 147 -36.41 -34.13 22.29
C PRO A 147 -35.58 -33.09 23.05
N ALA A 148 -35.39 -33.23 24.37
CA ALA A 148 -34.53 -32.33 25.14
C ALA A 148 -33.05 -32.41 24.69
N ARG A 149 -32.56 -33.62 24.37
CA ARG A 149 -31.22 -33.81 23.79
C ARG A 149 -31.09 -33.17 22.41
N ARG A 150 -32.12 -33.26 21.56
CA ARG A 150 -32.11 -32.63 20.22
C ARG A 150 -32.15 -31.10 20.29
N ILE A 151 -32.92 -30.52 21.21
CA ILE A 151 -32.88 -29.07 21.51
C ILE A 151 -31.48 -28.64 21.92
N LEU A 152 -30.86 -29.36 22.86
CA LEU A 152 -29.52 -29.04 23.35
C LEU A 152 -28.48 -29.12 22.23
N SER A 153 -28.58 -30.13 21.36
CA SER A 153 -27.70 -30.29 20.19
C SER A 153 -27.86 -29.11 19.22
N ASN A 154 -29.10 -28.77 18.83
CA ASN A 154 -29.37 -27.66 17.91
C ASN A 154 -28.95 -26.30 18.48
N ALA A 155 -29.15 -26.08 19.78
CA ALA A 155 -28.65 -24.89 20.47
C ALA A 155 -27.12 -24.82 20.46
N GLY A 156 -26.45 -25.96 20.66
CA GLY A 156 -24.99 -26.09 20.51
C GLY A 156 -24.51 -25.72 19.11
N HIS A 157 -25.22 -26.15 18.07
CA HIS A 157 -24.90 -25.78 16.68
C HIS A 157 -25.03 -24.27 16.43
N ILE A 158 -26.13 -23.63 16.86
CA ILE A 158 -26.30 -22.17 16.77
C ILE A 158 -25.16 -21.45 17.50
N GLN A 159 -24.80 -21.91 18.70
CA GLN A 159 -23.74 -21.29 19.49
C GLN A 159 -22.37 -21.42 18.80
N SER A 160 -22.07 -22.58 18.20
CA SER A 160 -20.84 -22.78 17.43
C SER A 160 -20.76 -21.87 16.19
N MET A 161 -21.89 -21.65 15.54
CA MET A 161 -22.02 -20.81 14.35
C MET A 161 -21.85 -19.33 14.68
N ALA A 162 -22.51 -18.87 15.75
CA ALA A 162 -22.33 -17.51 16.26
C ALA A 162 -20.87 -17.24 16.65
N ARG A 163 -20.17 -18.20 17.28
CA ARG A 163 -18.73 -18.10 17.56
C ARG A 163 -17.90 -18.03 16.27
N SER A 164 -18.24 -18.82 15.27
CA SER A 164 -17.56 -18.80 13.97
C SER A 164 -17.70 -17.46 13.25
N LEU A 165 -18.91 -16.89 13.24
CA LEU A 165 -19.19 -15.56 12.70
C LEU A 165 -18.45 -14.46 13.47
N MET A 166 -18.46 -14.53 14.80
CA MET A 166 -17.68 -13.60 15.64
C MET A 166 -16.18 -13.66 15.34
N ARG A 167 -15.62 -14.83 15.00
CA ARG A 167 -14.21 -14.95 14.58
C ARG A 167 -13.93 -14.32 13.22
N ARG A 168 -14.85 -14.45 12.26
CA ARG A 168 -14.73 -13.77 10.95
C ARG A 168 -14.75 -12.25 11.13
N LEU A 169 -15.67 -11.77 11.98
CA LEU A 169 -15.86 -10.36 12.31
C LEU A 169 -14.83 -9.79 13.30
N ARG A 170 -14.06 -10.63 14.01
CA ARG A 170 -13.06 -10.17 14.99
C ARG A 170 -12.06 -9.28 14.23
N PRO A 171 -11.88 -8.01 14.63
CA PRO A 171 -10.81 -7.22 14.07
C PRO A 171 -9.50 -7.95 14.36
N ALA A 172 -8.65 -8.09 13.33
CA ALA A 172 -7.28 -8.56 13.56
C ALA A 172 -6.66 -7.64 14.64
N PRO A 173 -5.84 -8.17 15.55
CA PRO A 173 -5.20 -7.35 16.58
C PRO A 173 -4.44 -6.20 15.91
N THR A 174 -5.00 -4.99 16.01
CA THR A 174 -4.46 -3.75 15.43
C THR A 174 -3.38 -3.12 16.31
N ASN A 175 -3.23 -3.61 17.54
CA ASN A 175 -2.16 -3.17 18.42
C ASN A 175 -0.86 -3.86 18.03
N SER A 176 0.11 -3.08 17.59
CA SER A 176 1.52 -3.42 17.31
C SER A 176 2.29 -4.09 18.46
N LYS A 177 1.63 -4.42 19.58
CA LYS A 177 2.24 -5.00 20.79
C LYS A 177 2.61 -6.48 20.69
N SER A 178 2.16 -7.19 19.67
CA SER A 178 2.99 -7.98 18.75
C SER A 178 2.05 -8.86 17.92
N CYS A 179 2.17 -8.78 16.59
CA CYS A 179 1.44 -9.68 15.68
C CYS A 179 1.67 -11.16 16.06
N VAL A 180 2.88 -11.45 16.54
CA VAL A 180 3.34 -12.75 17.03
C VAL A 180 2.49 -13.25 18.19
N ASP A 181 2.22 -12.44 19.21
CA ASP A 181 1.36 -12.81 20.35
C ASP A 181 -0.07 -13.08 19.90
N GLY A 182 -0.57 -12.29 18.94
CA GLY A 182 -1.88 -12.49 18.33
C GLY A 182 -1.99 -13.83 17.59
N ILE A 183 -0.93 -14.23 16.87
CA ILE A 183 -0.84 -15.52 16.20
C ILE A 183 -0.74 -16.65 17.24
N HIS A 184 0.10 -16.51 18.27
CA HIS A 184 0.20 -17.48 19.37
C HIS A 184 -1.16 -17.74 20.01
N LEU A 185 -1.87 -16.68 20.41
CA LEU A 185 -3.18 -16.81 21.03
C LEU A 185 -4.20 -17.47 20.09
N MET A 186 -4.21 -17.08 18.81
CA MET A 186 -5.10 -17.71 17.82
C MET A 186 -4.84 -19.21 17.70
N VAL A 187 -3.58 -19.60 17.57
CA VAL A 187 -3.17 -21.00 17.40
C VAL A 187 -3.53 -21.80 18.65
N GLN A 188 -3.32 -21.24 19.85
CA GLN A 188 -3.74 -21.85 21.10
C GLN A 188 -5.26 -22.02 21.20
N GLU A 189 -6.04 -20.95 20.95
CA GLU A 189 -7.51 -20.99 20.94
C GLU A 189 -8.04 -22.01 19.91
N TRP A 190 -7.33 -22.18 18.80
CA TRP A 190 -7.68 -23.14 17.76
C TRP A 190 -7.38 -24.59 18.19
N GLN A 191 -6.23 -24.85 18.81
CA GLN A 191 -5.85 -26.16 19.35
C GLN A 191 -6.87 -26.66 20.39
N GLU A 192 -7.34 -25.78 21.28
CA GLU A 192 -8.38 -26.11 22.27
C GLU A 192 -9.70 -26.56 21.62
N GLN A 193 -9.99 -26.06 20.41
CA GLN A 193 -11.21 -26.38 19.67
C GLN A 193 -11.06 -27.62 18.77
N GLN A 194 -9.83 -27.93 18.35
CA GLN A 194 -9.51 -29.06 17.48
C GLN A 194 -8.55 -30.02 18.20
N PRO A 195 -8.96 -30.67 19.31
CA PRO A 195 -8.06 -31.50 20.12
C PRO A 195 -7.52 -32.73 19.38
N ASN A 196 -8.10 -33.09 18.23
CA ASN A 196 -7.69 -34.23 17.42
C ASN A 196 -6.63 -33.88 16.37
N ILE A 197 -6.28 -32.61 16.20
CA ILE A 197 -5.26 -32.15 15.27
C ILE A 197 -4.14 -31.54 16.10
N ASP A 198 -2.93 -32.03 15.95
CA ASP A 198 -1.75 -31.48 16.63
C ASP A 198 -1.21 -30.29 15.84
N VAL A 199 -1.12 -29.12 16.47
CA VAL A 199 -0.62 -27.90 15.87
C VAL A 199 0.71 -27.52 16.53
N VAL A 200 1.75 -27.31 15.72
CA VAL A 200 3.05 -26.85 16.20
C VAL A 200 3.34 -25.49 15.58
N LEU A 201 3.68 -24.52 16.44
CA LEU A 201 4.02 -23.16 16.04
C LEU A 201 5.50 -22.89 16.31
N HIS A 202 6.25 -22.66 15.23
CA HIS A 202 7.66 -22.29 15.25
C HIS A 202 7.82 -20.83 14.85
N ILE A 203 8.27 -19.98 15.77
CA ILE A 203 8.58 -18.58 15.49
C ILE A 203 10.05 -18.35 15.77
N GLN A 204 10.80 -17.89 14.78
CA GLN A 204 12.21 -17.59 14.94
C GLN A 204 12.38 -16.41 15.92
N ASP A 205 13.34 -16.51 16.86
CA ASP A 205 13.57 -15.49 17.91
C ASP A 205 13.76 -14.06 17.36
N GLY A 206 14.35 -13.91 16.16
CA GLY A 206 14.50 -12.63 15.48
C GLY A 206 13.20 -11.97 15.02
N VAL A 207 12.11 -12.75 14.92
CA VAL A 207 10.74 -12.27 14.66
C VAL A 207 10.04 -11.88 15.96
N ALA A 208 10.36 -12.50 17.10
CA ALA A 208 9.79 -12.11 18.38
C ALA A 208 10.22 -10.68 18.81
N LEU A 209 11.37 -10.20 18.31
CA LEU A 209 11.93 -8.87 18.56
C LEU A 209 11.19 -7.72 17.83
N PHE A 210 10.13 -8.01 17.08
CA PHE A 210 9.18 -6.99 16.58
C PHE A 210 8.28 -6.42 17.70
N SER A 211 8.49 -6.87 18.95
CA SER A 211 7.80 -6.46 20.17
C SER A 211 8.75 -5.66 21.08
N GLU A 212 8.37 -4.42 21.34
CA GLU A 212 8.92 -3.50 22.36
C GLU A 212 10.21 -2.71 22.14
N GLN A 213 10.17 -1.58 22.83
CA GLN A 213 11.14 -0.51 22.85
C GLN A 213 12.45 -0.94 23.52
N CYS A 214 13.29 -1.73 22.86
CA CYS A 214 14.67 -1.94 23.31
C CYS A 214 15.68 -1.44 22.28
N ALA A 215 16.53 -0.53 22.76
CA ALA A 215 17.49 0.23 21.98
C ALA A 215 18.49 -0.68 21.25
N LYS A 216 18.43 -0.69 19.91
CA LYS A 216 19.54 -0.30 19.01
C LYS A 216 19.31 -0.58 17.52
N GLN A 217 18.31 -1.37 17.11
CA GLN A 217 17.95 -1.59 15.69
C GLN A 217 16.48 -2.06 15.61
N TYR A 218 15.54 -1.19 15.22
CA TYR A 218 14.15 -1.60 15.04
C TYR A 218 13.95 -2.11 13.61
N ARG A 219 13.52 -3.37 13.50
CA ARG A 219 12.75 -3.80 12.34
C ARG A 219 11.29 -3.59 12.72
N VAL A 220 10.49 -2.90 11.90
CA VAL A 220 9.09 -2.58 12.22
C VAL A 220 8.19 -3.26 11.20
N ILE A 221 7.29 -4.13 11.67
CA ILE A 221 6.22 -4.67 10.82
C ILE A 221 5.11 -3.61 10.78
N SER A 222 4.66 -3.24 9.58
CA SER A 222 3.52 -2.32 9.45
C SER A 222 2.24 -2.98 9.98
N GLU A 223 1.29 -2.16 10.44
CA GLU A 223 -0.02 -2.66 10.87
C GLU A 223 -0.69 -3.50 9.77
N GLN A 224 -0.59 -3.05 8.51
CA GLN A 224 -1.15 -3.76 7.36
C GLN A 224 -0.52 -5.16 7.17
N VAL A 225 0.80 -5.31 7.33
CA VAL A 225 1.45 -6.62 7.27
C VAL A 225 1.02 -7.50 8.45
N SER A 226 0.90 -6.93 9.65
CA SER A 226 0.44 -7.65 10.85
C SER A 226 -0.95 -8.23 10.68
N VAL A 227 -1.88 -7.42 10.16
CA VAL A 227 -3.26 -7.84 9.84
C VAL A 227 -3.26 -8.92 8.76
N THR A 228 -2.45 -8.76 7.71
CA THR A 228 -2.35 -9.73 6.62
C THR A 228 -1.85 -11.09 7.11
N LEU A 229 -0.80 -11.13 7.94
CA LEU A 229 -0.28 -12.38 8.54
C LEU A 229 -1.33 -13.05 9.41
N TYR A 230 -1.99 -12.30 10.28
CA TYR A 230 -3.04 -12.82 11.15
C TYR A 230 -4.17 -13.46 10.33
N ARG A 231 -4.67 -12.76 9.30
CA ARG A 231 -5.73 -13.28 8.43
C ARG A 231 -5.28 -14.48 7.60
N PHE A 232 -4.01 -14.53 7.19
CA PHE A 232 -3.43 -15.67 6.48
C PHE A 232 -3.41 -16.93 7.34
N VAL A 233 -2.93 -16.84 8.59
CA VAL A 233 -2.97 -17.96 9.54
C VAL A 233 -4.41 -18.41 9.80
N GLN A 234 -5.31 -17.44 10.05
CA GLN A 234 -6.72 -17.72 10.34
C GLN A 234 -7.41 -18.50 9.20
N GLU A 235 -7.24 -18.04 7.97
CA GLU A 235 -7.87 -18.66 6.80
C GLU A 235 -7.27 -20.05 6.54
N SER A 236 -5.95 -20.21 6.70
CA SER A 236 -5.28 -21.50 6.53
C SER A 236 -5.76 -22.52 7.56
N LEU A 237 -5.81 -22.16 8.85
CA LEU A 237 -6.35 -23.03 9.91
C LEU A 237 -7.83 -23.36 9.71
N THR A 238 -8.61 -22.42 9.18
CA THR A 238 -10.03 -22.65 8.84
C THR A 238 -10.16 -23.66 7.70
N ASN A 239 -9.32 -23.54 6.67
CA ASN A 239 -9.30 -24.46 5.53
C ASN A 239 -8.86 -25.86 5.96
N ILE A 240 -7.86 -25.97 6.82
CA ILE A 240 -7.41 -27.24 7.36
C ILE A 240 -8.53 -27.94 8.14
N ALA A 241 -9.15 -27.24 9.09
CA ALA A 241 -10.22 -27.81 9.91
C ALA A 241 -11.44 -28.27 9.08
N LYS A 242 -11.72 -27.60 7.95
CA LYS A 242 -12.87 -27.91 7.11
C LYS A 242 -12.59 -28.95 6.01
N HIS A 243 -11.38 -28.96 5.46
CA HIS A 243 -11.12 -29.61 4.18
C HIS A 243 -9.94 -30.59 4.19
N ALA A 244 -8.93 -30.39 5.05
CA ALA A 244 -7.68 -31.14 4.93
C ALA A 244 -7.79 -32.59 5.42
N GLN A 245 -8.63 -32.88 6.41
CA GLN A 245 -8.59 -34.16 7.16
C GLN A 245 -7.17 -34.47 7.67
N ALA A 246 -6.49 -33.43 8.15
CA ALA A 246 -5.14 -33.49 8.69
C ALA A 246 -5.16 -33.94 10.16
N ASN A 247 -4.08 -34.58 10.59
CA ASN A 247 -3.81 -34.89 11.99
C ASN A 247 -2.69 -34.00 12.56
N HIS A 248 -1.83 -33.44 11.70
CA HIS A 248 -0.71 -32.59 12.10
C HIS A 248 -0.63 -31.34 11.23
N VAL A 249 -0.31 -30.22 11.87
CA VAL A 249 -0.14 -28.92 11.23
C VAL A 249 1.11 -28.25 11.77
N ASP A 250 2.03 -27.89 10.89
CA ASP A 250 3.23 -27.13 11.20
C ASP A 250 3.10 -25.70 10.70
N ILE A 251 3.17 -24.73 11.60
CA ILE A 251 3.19 -23.30 11.27
C ILE A 251 4.59 -22.78 11.59
N SER A 252 5.25 -22.18 10.60
CA SER A 252 6.57 -21.57 10.80
C SER A 252 6.62 -20.13 10.31
N LEU A 253 7.20 -19.25 11.12
CA LEU A 253 7.42 -17.84 10.80
C LEU A 253 8.90 -17.50 10.95
N ASN A 254 9.55 -17.27 9.81
CA ASN A 254 11.01 -17.14 9.70
C ASN A 254 11.42 -15.87 8.94
N LEU A 255 12.60 -15.36 9.25
CA LEU A 255 13.26 -14.29 8.50
C LEU A 255 14.22 -14.91 7.48
N VAL A 256 14.14 -14.44 6.24
CA VAL A 256 14.95 -14.93 5.13
C VAL A 256 15.60 -13.74 4.43
N ASP A 257 16.92 -13.75 4.34
CA ASP A 257 17.67 -12.73 3.59
C ASP A 257 17.54 -12.96 2.09
N SER A 258 17.41 -11.87 1.32
CA SER A 258 17.45 -11.93 -0.14
C SER A 258 18.86 -12.27 -0.61
N LYS A 259 18.99 -13.33 -1.42
CA LYS A 259 20.27 -13.64 -2.10
C LYS A 259 20.52 -12.73 -3.32
N THR A 260 19.52 -11.98 -3.76
CA THR A 260 19.50 -11.24 -5.03
C THR A 260 19.44 -9.72 -4.85
N ASP A 261 18.84 -9.24 -3.76
CA ASP A 261 18.81 -7.81 -3.42
C ASP A 261 19.67 -7.60 -2.17
N ASN A 262 20.83 -6.97 -2.33
CA ASN A 262 21.66 -6.56 -1.21
C ASN A 262 20.82 -5.66 -0.28
N ASP A 263 20.61 -6.13 0.96
CA ASP A 263 19.85 -5.51 2.06
C ASP A 263 18.33 -5.72 2.13
N ALA A 264 17.72 -6.52 1.25
CA ALA A 264 16.31 -6.87 1.41
C ALA A 264 16.12 -8.10 2.31
N GLN A 265 15.29 -7.96 3.35
CA GLN A 265 14.83 -9.06 4.18
C GLN A 265 13.38 -9.41 3.90
N TYR A 266 13.06 -10.69 4.00
CA TYR A 266 11.71 -11.20 3.86
C TYR A 266 11.26 -11.90 5.13
N LEU A 267 10.00 -11.72 5.47
CA LEU A 267 9.28 -12.53 6.43
C LEU A 267 8.57 -13.65 5.68
N CYS A 268 8.89 -14.89 6.02
CA CYS A 268 8.33 -16.09 5.40
C CYS A 268 7.43 -16.79 6.42
N LEU A 269 6.13 -16.80 6.14
CA LEU A 269 5.12 -17.56 6.88
C LEU A 269 4.76 -18.79 6.06
N GLU A 270 4.98 -19.98 6.61
CA GLU A 270 4.69 -21.26 5.98
C GLU A 270 3.78 -22.09 6.88
N ILE A 271 2.72 -22.63 6.31
CA ILE A 271 1.76 -23.50 6.99
C ILE A 271 1.69 -24.81 6.21
N LYS A 272 2.00 -25.92 6.87
CA LYS A 272 1.97 -27.27 6.33
C LYS A 272 0.95 -28.11 7.07
N ASP A 273 0.21 -28.92 6.33
CA ASP A 273 -0.60 -29.99 6.91
C ASP A 273 -0.23 -31.36 6.30
N ASP A 274 -0.64 -32.43 6.96
CA ASP A 274 -0.54 -33.82 6.51
C ASP A 274 -1.87 -34.37 5.93
N GLY A 275 -2.76 -33.46 5.52
CA GLY A 275 -4.09 -33.76 5.01
C GLY A 275 -4.10 -34.36 3.60
N ASN A 276 -5.22 -34.25 2.88
CA ASN A 276 -5.41 -34.85 1.55
C ASN A 276 -4.75 -34.06 0.38
N GLY A 277 -4.18 -32.89 0.64
CA GLY A 277 -3.63 -32.02 -0.40
C GLY A 277 -4.70 -31.55 -1.40
N PHE A 278 -4.29 -31.13 -2.60
CA PHE A 278 -5.17 -30.70 -3.69
C PHE A 278 -4.90 -31.44 -5.01
N ASP A 279 -5.93 -31.62 -5.85
CA ASP A 279 -5.87 -32.40 -7.10
C ASP A 279 -5.46 -31.61 -8.36
N GLY A 280 -4.78 -30.48 -8.20
CA GLY A 280 -4.37 -29.63 -9.33
C GLY A 280 -5.46 -28.74 -9.93
N GLN A 281 -6.75 -29.12 -9.91
CA GLN A 281 -7.81 -28.38 -10.61
C GLN A 281 -8.62 -27.44 -9.71
N THR A 282 -8.58 -27.63 -8.39
CA THR A 282 -9.46 -26.94 -7.43
C THR A 282 -8.91 -25.63 -6.86
N ILE A 283 -7.59 -25.36 -6.98
CA ILE A 283 -6.96 -24.19 -6.32
C ILE A 283 -7.46 -22.86 -6.88
N SER A 284 -7.78 -22.79 -8.17
CA SER A 284 -8.12 -21.52 -8.84
C SER A 284 -9.49 -20.96 -8.49
N SER A 285 -10.30 -21.64 -7.66
CA SER A 285 -11.73 -21.36 -7.55
C SER A 285 -12.23 -21.14 -6.11
N GLY A 286 -11.41 -21.42 -5.10
CA GLY A 286 -11.78 -21.20 -3.70
C GLY A 286 -11.63 -19.73 -3.30
N MET A 287 -12.73 -19.07 -2.91
CA MET A 287 -12.72 -17.65 -2.49
C MET A 287 -11.69 -17.37 -1.38
N GLY A 288 -11.45 -18.33 -0.48
CA GLY A 288 -10.45 -18.22 0.59
C GLY A 288 -9.00 -18.11 0.08
N MET A 289 -8.61 -18.93 -0.92
CA MET A 289 -7.27 -18.93 -1.51
C MET A 289 -7.03 -17.68 -2.37
N ILE A 290 -8.05 -17.24 -3.10
CA ILE A 290 -8.02 -16.00 -3.88
C ILE A 290 -7.81 -14.80 -2.93
N GLY A 291 -8.60 -14.72 -1.86
CA GLY A 291 -8.49 -13.66 -0.87
C GLY A 291 -7.14 -13.66 -0.14
N MET A 292 -6.56 -14.83 0.16
CA MET A 292 -5.19 -14.91 0.71
C MET A 292 -4.14 -14.36 -0.26
N ARG A 293 -4.20 -14.78 -1.54
CA ARG A 293 -3.28 -14.29 -2.57
C ARG A 293 -3.36 -12.77 -2.73
N GLU A 294 -4.57 -12.23 -2.88
CA GLU A 294 -4.78 -10.78 -3.06
C GLU A 294 -4.23 -9.97 -1.88
N ARG A 295 -4.49 -10.40 -0.63
CA ARG A 295 -3.97 -9.71 0.56
C ARG A 295 -2.45 -9.74 0.65
N ILE A 296 -1.83 -10.87 0.30
CA ILE A 296 -0.37 -10.99 0.28
C ILE A 296 0.23 -10.09 -0.81
N CYS A 297 -0.36 -10.09 -2.02
CA CYS A 297 0.09 -9.21 -3.09
C CYS A 297 -0.11 -7.72 -2.74
N ALA A 298 -1.17 -7.37 -2.01
CA ALA A 298 -1.45 -5.99 -1.59
C ALA A 298 -0.38 -5.41 -0.64
N VAL A 299 0.36 -6.26 0.08
CA VAL A 299 1.51 -5.85 0.91
C VAL A 299 2.86 -6.04 0.20
N GLY A 300 2.85 -6.24 -1.11
CA GLY A 300 4.06 -6.46 -1.92
C GLY A 300 4.70 -7.84 -1.72
N GLY A 301 3.96 -8.79 -1.14
CA GLY A 301 4.44 -10.15 -0.91
C GLY A 301 4.13 -11.12 -2.04
N GLU A 302 4.73 -12.29 -1.95
CA GLU A 302 4.56 -13.43 -2.87
C GLU A 302 3.80 -14.55 -2.17
N PHE A 303 2.80 -15.11 -2.85
CA PHE A 303 1.97 -16.21 -2.36
C PHE A 303 2.26 -17.49 -3.15
N PHE A 304 2.56 -18.57 -2.43
CA PHE A 304 2.84 -19.88 -2.97
C PHE A 304 1.93 -20.94 -2.34
N VAL A 305 1.55 -21.91 -3.15
CA VAL A 305 0.83 -23.09 -2.69
C VAL A 305 1.37 -24.31 -3.44
N SER A 306 1.62 -25.39 -2.71
CA SER A 306 2.13 -26.65 -3.26
C SER A 306 1.64 -27.83 -2.45
N ASN A 307 1.59 -29.02 -3.05
CA ASN A 307 1.28 -30.24 -2.31
C ASN A 307 2.47 -30.61 -1.40
N ASN A 308 2.17 -30.96 -0.16
CA ASN A 308 3.13 -31.59 0.74
C ASN A 308 3.25 -33.07 0.31
N THR A 309 4.44 -33.53 -0.06
CA THR A 309 4.62 -34.89 -0.58
C THR A 309 5.08 -35.79 0.58
N PRO A 310 4.46 -36.96 0.84
CA PRO A 310 3.49 -37.68 0.01
C PRO A 310 2.02 -37.31 0.19
N LYS A 311 1.66 -36.49 1.20
CA LYS A 311 0.28 -36.09 1.52
C LYS A 311 0.27 -34.71 2.18
N GLY A 312 -0.75 -33.91 1.89
CA GLY A 312 -1.02 -32.63 2.56
C GLY A 312 -0.82 -31.40 1.68
N LEU A 313 -0.97 -30.22 2.27
CA LEU A 313 -0.81 -28.93 1.59
C LEU A 313 0.27 -28.09 2.27
N ILE A 314 0.98 -27.30 1.47
CA ILE A 314 1.87 -26.24 1.92
C ILE A 314 1.33 -24.92 1.36
N VAL A 315 1.04 -23.97 2.23
CA VAL A 315 0.70 -22.60 1.86
C VAL A 315 1.76 -21.68 2.44
N CYS A 316 2.35 -20.83 1.60
CA CYS A 316 3.47 -19.99 1.97
C CYS A 316 3.25 -18.53 1.51
N ALA A 317 3.58 -17.61 2.41
CA ALA A 317 3.56 -16.18 2.19
C ALA A 317 4.96 -15.62 2.47
N LYS A 318 5.52 -14.93 1.48
CA LYS A 318 6.82 -14.26 1.57
C LYS A 318 6.63 -12.76 1.44
N ILE A 319 6.83 -12.00 2.51
CA ILE A 319 6.52 -10.57 2.58
C ILE A 319 7.82 -9.77 2.77
N PRO A 320 8.11 -8.76 1.94
CA PRO A 320 9.28 -7.91 2.17
C PRO A 320 9.12 -7.10 3.46
N ILE A 321 10.19 -7.02 4.25
CA ILE A 321 10.24 -6.17 5.45
C ILE A 321 11.23 -5.03 5.25
N HIS A 322 10.79 -3.81 5.57
CA HIS A 322 11.65 -2.64 5.55
C HIS A 322 12.27 -2.44 6.93
N ILE A 323 13.60 -2.48 7.00
CA ILE A 323 14.35 -2.12 8.21
C ILE A 323 14.42 -0.59 8.24
N ALA A 324 13.61 0.04 9.08
CA ALA A 324 13.75 1.47 9.34
C ALA A 324 14.82 1.68 10.43
N CYS A 325 16.03 2.09 10.04
CA CYS A 325 16.99 2.64 10.99
C CYS A 325 16.41 3.94 11.56
N ALA A 326 16.18 3.99 12.87
CA ALA A 326 15.87 5.24 13.55
C ALA A 326 17.11 6.16 13.47
N GLU A 327 16.93 7.36 12.91
CA GLU A 327 17.88 8.47 13.05
C GLU A 327 17.94 8.97 14.50
#